data_AF-A0AAV8XJR9-F1
#
_entry.id   AF-A0AAV8XJR9-F1
#
_cell.length_a   1.000
_cell.length_b   1.000
_cell.length_c   1.000
_cell.angle_alpha   90.00
_cell.angle_beta   90.00
_cell.angle_gamma   90.00
#
_symmetry.space_group_name_H-M   'P 1'
#
loop_
_entity.id
_entity.type
_entity.pdbx_description
1 polymer ?
#
loop_
_entity_poly.entity_id
_entity_poly.type
_entity_poly.pdbx_seq_one_letter_code
_entity_poly.pdbx_strand_id
1 'polypeptide(L)'
;MLSVQMEQRVNLKFLVKLGKTYRSLCNNECLSRTQVFEWFKERRETTEDDSRPGRPSTSKTDENIEKKINPRRSLSKHPRAC
;
A
#
# COMPACT_ATOMS: atom_id res chain seq x y z
N MET A 1 4.31 5.07 21.91
CA MET A 1 2.96 5.61 21.67
C MET A 1 2.36 4.77 20.55
N LEU A 2 1.26 4.05 20.80
CA LEU A 2 0.57 3.31 19.72
C LEU A 2 -0.06 4.33 18.77
N SER A 3 -0.02 4.06 17.47
CA SER A 3 -0.71 4.94 16.52
C SER A 3 -2.23 4.80 16.70
N VAL A 4 -2.96 5.89 16.49
CA VAL A 4 -4.44 5.93 16.59
C VAL A 4 -5.08 4.82 15.72
N GLN A 5 -4.50 4.53 14.56
CA GLN A 5 -4.99 3.46 13.68
C GLN A 5 -4.78 2.06 14.27
N MET A 6 -3.65 1.83 14.94
CA MET A 6 -3.36 0.54 15.59
C MET A 6 -4.36 0.30 16.74
N GLU A 7 -4.61 1.32 17.56
CA GLU A 7 -5.58 1.27 18.66
C GLU A 7 -7.00 0.96 18.15
N GLN A 8 -7.44 1.63 17.08
CA GLN A 8 -8.72 1.36 16.44
C GLN A 8 -8.83 -0.08 15.93
N ARG A 9 -7.77 -0.63 15.33
CA ARG A 9 -7.74 -2.03 14.85
C ARG A 9 -7.78 -3.04 15.99
N VAL A 10 -7.10 -2.77 17.12
CA VAL A 10 -7.19 -3.62 18.33
C VAL A 10 -8.62 -3.62 18.88
N ASN A 11 -9.22 -2.44 18.97
CA ASN A 11 -10.60 -2.30 19.44
C ASN A 11 -11.59 -2.99 18.50
N LEU A 12 -11.37 -2.91 17.19
CA LEU A 12 -12.16 -3.62 16.19
C LEU A 12 -12.08 -5.14 16.43
N LYS A 13 -10.87 -5.70 16.56
CA LYS A 13 -10.64 -7.13 16.83
C LYS A 13 -11.36 -7.59 18.10
N PHE A 14 -11.35 -6.76 19.14
CA PHE A 14 -12.05 -7.05 20.39
C PHE A 14 -13.58 -7.06 20.21
N LEU A 15 -14.15 -6.08 19.49
CA LEU A 15 -15.59 -6.05 19.20
C LEU A 15 -16.06 -7.26 18.37
N VAL A 16 -15.27 -7.70 17.39
CA VAL A 16 -15.59 -8.90 16.59
C VAL A 16 -15.77 -10.11 17.50
N LYS A 17 -14.86 -10.30 18.46
CA LYS A 17 -14.95 -11.39 19.45
C LYS A 17 -16.16 -11.26 20.37
N LEU A 18 -16.58 -10.03 20.66
CA LEU A 18 -17.76 -9.76 21.49
C LEU A 18 -19.08 -9.77 20.71
N GLY A 19 -19.07 -9.97 19.39
CA GLY A 19 -20.27 -9.88 18.55
C GLY A 19 -20.88 -8.47 18.49
N LYS A 20 -20.09 -7.43 18.80
CA LYS A 20 -20.54 -6.03 18.82
C LYS A 20 -20.14 -5.33 17.52
N THR A 21 -20.96 -4.37 17.08
CA THR A 21 -20.73 -3.63 15.84
C THR A 21 -19.78 -2.45 16.03
N TYR A 22 -18.91 -2.20 15.06
CA TYR A 22 -17.96 -1.07 14.99
C TYR A 22 -18.57 0.32 15.32
N ARG A 23 -19.87 0.50 15.04
CA ARG A 23 -20.58 1.76 15.24
C ARG A 23 -20.54 2.27 16.69
N SER A 24 -20.35 1.40 17.68
CA SER A 24 -20.26 1.78 19.09
C SER A 24 -18.93 2.43 19.50
N LEU A 25 -17.88 2.35 18.66
CA LEU A 25 -16.56 2.96 18.92
C LEU A 25 -16.35 4.27 18.17
N CYS A 26 -17.23 4.61 17.25
CA CYS A 26 -17.00 5.65 16.26
C CYS A 26 -17.64 6.98 16.72
N ASN A 27 -16.95 7.70 17.62
CA ASN A 27 -17.41 9.01 18.08
C ASN A 27 -16.86 10.18 17.24
N ASN A 28 -15.68 10.08 16.62
CA ASN A 28 -15.21 11.07 15.62
C ASN A 28 -13.94 10.64 14.86
N GLU A 29 -13.05 9.90 15.53
CA GLU A 29 -11.82 9.37 14.92
C GLU A 29 -11.92 7.85 14.86
N CYS A 30 -12.54 7.32 13.80
CA CYS A 30 -12.54 5.87 13.55
C CYS A 30 -12.16 5.59 12.11
N LEU A 31 -11.69 4.36 11.86
CA LEU A 31 -11.46 3.86 10.51
C LEU A 31 -12.70 4.09 9.64
N SER A 32 -12.47 4.39 8.36
CA SER A 32 -13.59 4.56 7.44
C SER A 32 -14.37 3.25 7.30
N ARG A 33 -15.66 3.36 6.97
CA ARG A 33 -16.52 2.19 6.75
C ARG A 33 -15.92 1.20 5.73
N THR A 34 -15.26 1.72 4.71
CA THR A 34 -14.58 0.92 3.68
C THR A 34 -13.41 0.12 4.28
N GLN A 35 -12.56 0.75 5.10
CA GLN A 35 -11.44 0.06 5.75
C GLN A 35 -11.93 -1.04 6.68
N VAL A 36 -13.00 -0.80 7.43
CA VAL A 36 -13.62 -1.80 8.30
C VAL A 36 -14.16 -2.96 7.46
N PHE A 37 -14.85 -2.68 6.36
CA PHE A 37 -15.40 -3.71 5.50
C PHE A 37 -14.33 -4.61 4.88
N GLU A 38 -13.26 -4.04 4.33
CA GLU A 38 -12.13 -4.82 3.79
C GLU A 38 -11.45 -5.66 4.88
N TRP A 39 -11.29 -5.11 6.09
CA TRP A 39 -10.77 -5.85 7.22
C TRP A 39 -11.59 -7.10 7.57
N PHE A 40 -12.92 -6.95 7.59
CA PHE A 40 -13.84 -8.05 7.84
C PHE A 40 -13.83 -9.08 6.71
N LYS A 41 -13.77 -8.62 5.46
CA LYS A 41 -13.72 -9.47 4.26
C LYS A 41 -12.47 -10.34 4.23
N GLU A 42 -11.33 -9.77 4.60
CA GLU A 42 -10.05 -10.48 4.65
C GLU A 42 -9.90 -11.36 5.90
N ARG A 43 -10.88 -11.37 6.81
CA ARG A 43 -10.81 -12.05 8.13
C ARG A 43 -9.48 -11.78 8.84
N ARG A 44 -8.92 -10.56 8.71
CA ARG A 44 -7.61 -10.23 9.28
C ARG A 44 -7.63 -10.39 10.79
N GLU A 45 -6.74 -11.24 11.29
CA GLU A 45 -6.50 -11.41 12.72
C GLU A 45 -5.36 -10.52 13.24
N THR A 46 -4.47 -10.07 12.36
CA THR A 46 -3.30 -9.25 12.69
C THR A 46 -3.67 -7.78 12.68
N THR A 47 -3.20 -7.01 13.66
CA THR A 47 -3.47 -5.57 13.77
C THR A 47 -2.48 -4.72 12.94
N GLU A 48 -1.34 -5.30 12.58
CA GLU A 48 -0.27 -4.63 11.84
C GLU A 48 -0.66 -4.28 10.40
N ASP A 49 -0.01 -3.27 9.85
CA ASP A 49 -0.16 -2.89 8.44
C ASP A 49 0.69 -3.81 7.56
N ASP A 50 0.22 -4.10 6.35
CA ASP A 50 1.04 -4.84 5.41
C ASP A 50 2.25 -4.01 4.98
N SER A 51 3.32 -4.71 4.59
CA SER A 51 4.47 -4.05 3.98
C SER A 51 4.00 -3.26 2.75
N ARG A 52 4.16 -1.94 2.81
CA ARG A 52 3.84 -1.07 1.68
C ARG A 52 4.97 -1.15 0.67
N PRO A 53 4.70 -1.40 -0.62
CA PRO A 53 5.73 -1.34 -1.63
C PRO A 53 6.35 0.06 -1.61
N GLY A 54 7.67 0.12 -1.37
CA GLY A 54 8.41 1.37 -1.38
C GLY A 54 8.40 2.01 -2.78
N ARG A 55 8.86 3.26 -2.85
CA ARG A 55 9.02 3.94 -4.15
C ARG A 55 9.96 3.11 -5.04
N PRO A 56 9.53 2.69 -6.24
CA PRO A 56 10.42 1.99 -7.15
C PRO A 56 11.59 2.91 -7.52
N SER A 57 12.81 2.45 -7.24
CA SER A 57 14.04 3.17 -7.60
C SER A 57 14.36 2.94 -9.07
N THR A 58 13.68 3.64 -9.96
CA THR A 58 13.87 3.50 -11.43
C THR A 58 15.12 4.20 -11.95
N SER A 59 15.88 4.92 -11.11
CA SER A 59 17.03 5.73 -11.52
C SER A 59 18.35 4.98 -11.64
N LYS A 60 18.47 3.78 -11.05
CA LYS A 60 19.72 3.01 -10.94
C LYS A 60 19.69 1.66 -11.68
N THR A 61 18.85 1.51 -12.68
CA THR A 61 18.91 0.32 -13.55
C THR A 61 20.11 0.47 -14.48
N ASP A 62 20.91 -0.59 -14.67
CA ASP A 62 22.08 -0.58 -15.55
C ASP A 62 21.72 -0.10 -16.97
N GLU A 63 20.53 -0.45 -17.45
CA GLU A 63 19.98 0.02 -18.73
C GLU A 63 19.83 1.56 -18.77
N ASN A 64 19.37 2.18 -17.69
CA ASN A 64 19.23 3.64 -17.60
C ASN A 64 20.57 4.34 -17.43
N ILE A 65 21.56 3.68 -16.83
CA ILE A 65 22.94 4.17 -16.70
C ILE A 65 23.64 4.10 -18.07
N GLU A 66 23.52 2.97 -18.78
CA GLU A 66 24.12 2.77 -20.10
C GLU A 66 23.54 3.74 -21.14
N LYS A 67 22.22 3.96 -21.13
CA LYS A 67 21.55 4.96 -22.01
C LYS A 67 22.03 6.38 -21.76
N LYS A 68 22.34 6.75 -20.51
CA LYS A 68 22.87 8.08 -20.16
C LYS A 68 24.35 8.25 -20.54
N ILE A 69 25.15 7.20 -20.40
CA ILE A 69 26.59 7.23 -20.69
C ILE A 69 26.87 7.15 -22.19
N ASN A 70 26.03 6.43 -22.96
CA ASN A 70 26.23 6.22 -24.40
C ASN A 70 24.99 6.61 -25.24
N PRO A 71 24.64 7.90 -25.32
CA PRO A 71 23.47 8.36 -26.08
C PRO A 71 23.58 8.15 -27.60
N ARG A 72 24.77 7.85 -28.13
CA ARG A 72 24.99 7.62 -29.58
C ARG A 72 24.61 6.22 -30.07
N ARG A 73 24.49 5.22 -29.18
CA ARG A 73 24.15 3.84 -29.61
C ARG A 73 22.66 3.63 -29.86
N SER A 74 21.79 4.51 -29.36
CA SER A 74 20.34 4.37 -29.46
C SER A 74 19.70 4.98 -30.72
N LEU A 75 20.46 5.72 -31.55
CA LEU A 75 19.95 6.35 -32.79
C LEU A 75 20.08 5.49 -34.05
N SER A 76 20.18 4.17 -33.89
CA SER A 76 20.05 3.21 -34.99
C SER A 76 19.13 2.12 -34.44
N LYS A 77 17.90 1.93 -34.91
CA LYS A 77 17.58 1.49 -36.27
C LYS A 77 16.13 1.87 -36.61
N HIS A 78 15.94 2.64 -37.67
CA HIS A 78 14.79 2.46 -38.56
C HIS A 78 15.32 2.50 -39.99
N PRO A 79 15.19 1.42 -40.78
CA PRO A 79 15.39 1.54 -42.21
C PRO A 79 14.30 2.47 -42.74
N ARG A 80 14.70 3.48 -43.53
CA ARG A 80 13.74 4.23 -44.34
C ARG A 80 13.12 3.22 -45.30
N ALA A 81 11.83 2.94 -45.13
CA ALA A 81 11.07 2.24 -46.15
C ALA A 81 10.98 3.16 -47.37
N CYS A 82 11.35 2.63 -48.53
CA CYS A 82 11.08 3.23 -49.83
C CYS A 82 9.57 3.23 -50.12
#